data_AF-A0A958TGZ5-F1
#
_entry.id   AF-A0A958TGZ5-F1
#
_cell.length_a   1.000
_cell.length_b   1.000
_cell.length_c   1.000
_cell.angle_alpha   90.00
_cell.angle_beta   90.00
_cell.angle_gamma   90.00
#
_symmetry.space_group_name_H-M   'P 1'
#
loop_
_entity.id
_entity.type
_entity.pdbx_description
1 polymer ?
#
loop_
_entity_poly.entity_id
_entity_poly.type
_entity_poly.pdbx_seq_one_letter_code
_entity_poly.pdbx_strand_id
1 'polypeptide(L)'
;MSNFKTIQSKLEQFIRRYYTNELLKGAILFFAIGLLYFLFTLVVEYLLWLNPTARTILFWLFVLVEISLFIKFIAIPLAKLFKLQKGIDYQDASRLIGQHFPEVNDKLLNVLQLKQNSSDSELLLASIEQKSSELQPVPFKLAVNFKQSLKYLKYAAIPVVVLLLTYITGHFNWFSDSYERVVNYKTAYEPPAPFHFFVTNTDLKAIENKDYTLLIKTAGTAIPENAQIHYN
;
A
#
# COMPACT_ATOMS: atom_id res chain seq x y z
N MET A 1 31.64 33.35 -4.14
CA MET A 1 30.68 32.27 -4.48
C MET A 1 30.35 31.37 -3.29
N SER A 2 30.50 31.85 -2.04
CA SER A 2 30.09 31.09 -0.85
C SER A 2 28.57 31.11 -0.71
N ASN A 3 27.96 32.26 -1.02
CA ASN A 3 26.51 32.44 -0.92
C ASN A 3 25.78 31.60 -1.96
N PHE A 4 26.25 31.58 -3.20
CA PHE A 4 25.65 30.74 -4.25
C PHE A 4 25.68 29.24 -3.91
N LYS A 5 26.80 28.71 -3.39
CA LYS A 5 26.89 27.32 -2.92
C LYS A 5 25.89 27.03 -1.79
N THR A 6 25.67 28.00 -0.90
CA THR A 6 24.67 27.90 0.17
C THR A 6 23.24 27.80 -0.41
N ILE A 7 22.92 28.59 -1.43
CA ILE A 7 21.63 28.50 -2.15
C ILE A 7 21.46 27.15 -2.84
N GLN A 8 22.50 26.62 -3.49
CA GLN A 8 22.46 25.28 -4.08
C GLN A 8 22.19 24.20 -3.04
N SER A 9 22.88 24.24 -1.89
CA SER A 9 22.61 23.30 -0.79
C SER A 9 21.16 23.39 -0.28
N LYS A 10 20.61 24.60 -0.16
CA LYS A 10 19.20 24.80 0.22
C LYS A 10 18.23 24.26 -0.82
N LEU A 11 18.54 24.41 -2.12
CA LEU A 11 17.76 23.84 -3.22
C LEU A 11 17.77 22.30 -3.15
N GLU A 12 18.94 21.69 -2.94
CA GLU A 12 19.03 20.22 -2.76
C GLU A 12 18.23 19.74 -1.55
N GLN A 13 18.29 20.47 -0.43
CA GLN A 13 17.47 20.16 0.76
C GLN A 13 15.98 20.25 0.46
N PHE A 14 15.55 21.26 -0.30
CA PHE A 14 14.17 21.38 -0.76
C PHE A 14 13.77 20.20 -1.65
N ILE A 15 14.58 19.85 -2.66
CA ILE A 15 14.31 18.73 -3.58
C ILE A 15 14.18 17.42 -2.80
N ARG A 16 15.11 17.14 -1.87
CA ARG A 16 15.06 15.95 -1.02
C ARG A 16 13.77 15.92 -0.20
N ARG A 17 13.40 17.06 0.40
CA ARG A 17 12.18 17.17 1.21
C ARG A 17 10.91 17.03 0.37
N TYR A 18 10.91 17.57 -0.85
CA TYR A 18 9.82 17.43 -1.83
C TYR A 18 9.56 15.97 -2.16
N TYR A 19 10.60 15.21 -2.53
CA TYR A 19 10.45 13.78 -2.82
C TYR A 19 10.14 12.95 -1.58
N THR A 20 10.63 13.35 -0.40
CA THR A 20 10.23 12.71 0.86
C THR A 20 8.72 12.89 1.10
N ASN A 21 8.18 14.06 0.79
CA ASN A 21 6.75 14.32 0.91
C ASN A 21 5.91 13.56 -0.13
N GLU A 22 6.40 13.49 -1.37
CA GLU A 22 5.78 12.69 -2.43
C GLU A 22 5.78 11.19 -2.07
N LEU A 23 6.90 10.68 -1.53
CA LEU A 23 7.01 9.31 -1.03
C LEU A 23 6.09 9.06 0.16
N LEU A 24 5.98 9.98 1.12
CA LEU A 24 5.07 9.84 2.26
C LEU A 24 3.62 9.71 1.79
N LYS A 25 3.20 10.60 0.89
CA LYS A 25 1.87 10.53 0.26
C LYS A 25 1.69 9.23 -0.51
N GLY A 26 2.69 8.84 -1.31
CA GLY A 26 2.69 7.63 -2.11
C GLY A 26 2.56 6.37 -1.26
N ALA A 27 3.33 6.26 -0.18
CA ALA A 27 3.25 5.15 0.77
C ALA A 27 1.86 5.05 1.42
N ILE A 28 1.29 6.17 1.89
CA ILE A 28 -0.05 6.18 2.47
C ILE A 28 -1.09 5.69 1.44
N LEU A 29 -1.02 6.15 0.20
CA LEU A 29 -1.92 5.73 -0.87
C LEU A 29 -1.72 4.27 -1.28
N PHE A 30 -0.47 3.81 -1.33
CA PHE A 30 -0.12 2.41 -1.62
C PHE A 30 -0.75 1.49 -0.59
N PHE A 31 -0.55 1.75 0.70
CA PHE A 31 -1.17 0.94 1.75
C PHE A 31 -2.70 1.05 1.75
N ALA A 32 -3.26 2.25 1.54
CA ALA A 32 -4.71 2.43 1.53
C ALA A 32 -5.38 1.64 0.39
N ILE A 33 -4.88 1.80 -0.84
CA ILE A 33 -5.46 1.17 -2.03
C ILE A 33 -5.12 -0.32 -2.05
N GLY A 34 -3.88 -0.69 -1.78
CA GLY A 34 -3.43 -2.08 -1.80
C GLY A 34 -4.13 -2.93 -0.74
N LEU A 35 -4.24 -2.43 0.49
CA LEU A 35 -4.95 -3.15 1.55
C LEU A 35 -6.45 -3.25 1.26
N LEU A 36 -7.06 -2.21 0.67
CA LEU A 36 -8.47 -2.27 0.28
C LEU A 36 -8.70 -3.27 -0.86
N TYR A 37 -7.80 -3.31 -1.84
CA TYR A 37 -7.88 -4.27 -2.94
C TYR A 37 -7.64 -5.71 -2.46
N PHE A 38 -6.71 -5.91 -1.52
CA PHE A 38 -6.52 -7.18 -0.84
C PHE A 38 -7.77 -7.63 -0.08
N LEU A 39 -8.42 -6.74 0.68
CA LEU A 39 -9.68 -7.10 1.34
C LEU A 39 -10.76 -7.48 0.33
N PHE A 40 -10.82 -6.77 -0.79
CA PHE A 40 -11.74 -7.09 -1.88
C PHE A 40 -11.50 -8.48 -2.45
N THR A 41 -10.25 -8.88 -2.71
CA THR A 41 -9.95 -10.23 -3.23
C THR A 41 -10.37 -11.33 -2.25
N LEU A 42 -10.17 -11.11 -0.95
CA LEU A 42 -10.61 -12.06 0.09
C LEU A 42 -12.13 -12.19 0.18
N VAL A 43 -12.86 -11.07 0.04
CA VAL A 43 -14.33 -11.09 0.01
C VAL A 43 -14.85 -11.81 -1.23
N VAL A 44 -14.24 -11.57 -2.40
CA VAL A 44 -14.59 -12.28 -3.64
C VAL A 44 -14.37 -13.79 -3.46
N GLU A 45 -13.22 -14.20 -2.91
CA GLU A 45 -12.94 -15.61 -2.64
C GLU A 45 -13.93 -16.21 -1.64
N TYR A 46 -14.28 -15.48 -0.58
CA TYR A 46 -15.22 -15.93 0.43
C TYR A 46 -16.61 -16.19 -0.14
N LEU A 47 -17.12 -15.27 -0.96
CA LEU A 47 -18.48 -15.34 -1.48
C LEU A 47 -18.63 -16.34 -2.62
N LEU A 48 -17.62 -16.47 -3.48
CA LEU A 48 -17.73 -17.24 -4.71
C LEU A 48 -17.17 -18.66 -4.61
N TRP A 49 -16.45 -19.01 -3.54
CA TRP A 49 -15.82 -20.33 -3.39
C TRP A 49 -15.07 -20.74 -4.67
N LEU A 50 -14.14 -19.89 -5.11
CA LEU A 50 -13.55 -20.02 -6.45
C LEU A 50 -12.86 -21.38 -6.61
N ASN A 51 -12.88 -21.92 -7.83
CA ASN A 51 -12.08 -23.09 -8.15
C ASN A 51 -10.58 -22.73 -8.22
N PRO A 52 -9.66 -23.72 -8.18
CA PRO A 52 -8.22 -23.45 -8.18
C PRO A 52 -7.73 -22.60 -9.36
N THR A 53 -8.32 -22.78 -10.56
CA THR A 53 -7.97 -21.99 -11.75
C THR A 53 -8.32 -20.51 -11.57
N ALA A 54 -9.52 -20.20 -11.11
CA ALA A 54 -9.97 -18.84 -10.86
C ALA A 54 -9.16 -18.18 -9.72
N ARG A 55 -8.82 -18.92 -8.65
CA ARG A 55 -7.92 -18.44 -7.59
C ARG A 55 -6.53 -18.09 -8.13
N THR A 56 -5.99 -18.92 -9.02
CA THR A 56 -4.69 -18.67 -9.66
C THR A 56 -4.71 -17.35 -10.44
N ILE A 57 -5.75 -17.11 -11.24
CA ILE A 57 -5.91 -15.87 -12.00
C ILE A 57 -6.05 -14.67 -11.05
N LEU A 58 -6.91 -14.79 -10.03
CA LEU A 58 -7.12 -13.75 -9.01
C LEU A 58 -5.80 -13.38 -8.31
N PHE A 59 -5.01 -14.38 -7.91
CA PHE A 59 -3.72 -14.19 -7.25
C PHE A 59 -2.70 -13.48 -8.14
N TRP A 60 -2.51 -13.92 -9.38
CA TRP A 60 -1.54 -13.28 -10.28
C TRP A 60 -1.96 -11.87 -10.70
N LEU A 61 -3.27 -11.64 -10.88
CA LEU A 61 -3.80 -10.30 -11.10
C LEU A 61 -3.53 -9.41 -9.88
N PHE A 62 -3.76 -9.94 -8.67
CA PHE A 62 -3.46 -9.24 -7.43
C PHE A 62 -1.99 -8.82 -7.36
N VAL A 63 -1.08 -9.76 -7.59
CA VAL A 63 0.37 -9.52 -7.60
C VAL A 63 0.76 -8.47 -8.65
N LEU A 64 0.22 -8.54 -9.86
CA LEU A 64 0.51 -7.60 -10.93
C LEU A 64 0.09 -6.17 -10.57
N VAL A 65 -1.11 -6.01 -10.01
CA VAL A 65 -1.64 -4.71 -9.57
C VAL A 65 -0.81 -4.16 -8.41
N GLU A 66 -0.50 -4.98 -7.40
CA GLU A 66 0.34 -4.59 -6.27
C GLU A 66 1.74 -4.14 -6.69
N ILE A 67 2.40 -4.88 -7.58
CA ILE A 67 3.70 -4.49 -8.15
C ILE A 67 3.59 -3.16 -8.89
N SER A 68 2.53 -2.97 -9.69
CA SER A 68 2.31 -1.73 -10.43
C SER A 68 2.10 -0.53 -9.50
N LEU A 69 1.33 -0.70 -8.43
CA LEU A 69 1.12 0.31 -7.39
C LEU A 69 2.43 0.60 -6.65
N PHE A 70 3.20 -0.43 -6.27
CA PHE A 70 4.48 -0.29 -5.59
C PHE A 70 5.49 0.51 -6.43
N ILE A 71 5.62 0.17 -7.73
CA ILE A 71 6.51 0.89 -8.62
C ILE A 71 6.11 2.37 -8.72
N LYS A 72 4.82 2.63 -8.96
CA LYS A 72 4.31 3.98 -9.17
C LYS A 72 4.40 4.87 -7.92
N PHE A 73 4.01 4.35 -6.76
CA PHE A 73 3.86 5.14 -5.53
C PHE A 73 5.06 5.10 -4.60
N ILE A 74 5.94 4.09 -4.70
CA ILE A 74 7.11 3.93 -3.83
C ILE A 74 8.40 3.95 -4.65
N ALA A 75 8.57 3.03 -5.60
CA ALA A 75 9.87 2.85 -6.27
C ALA A 75 10.30 4.08 -7.07
N ILE A 76 9.39 4.72 -7.83
CA ILE A 76 9.72 5.92 -8.61
C ILE A 76 10.10 7.11 -7.72
N PRO A 77 9.30 7.52 -6.70
CA PRO A 77 9.71 8.58 -5.77
C PRO A 77 11.02 8.27 -5.05
N LEU A 78 11.25 7.01 -4.69
CA LEU A 78 12.49 6.57 -4.04
C LEU A 78 13.71 6.68 -4.99
N ALA A 79 13.56 6.28 -6.25
CA ALA A 79 14.61 6.42 -7.27
C ALA A 79 14.97 7.89 -7.52
N LYS A 80 13.97 8.78 -7.54
CA LYS A 80 14.19 10.23 -7.63
C LYS A 80 14.87 10.81 -6.38
N LEU A 81 14.52 10.32 -5.19
CA LEU A 81 15.12 10.73 -3.93
C LEU A 81 16.63 10.38 -3.85
N PHE A 82 17.01 9.20 -4.34
CA PHE A 82 18.40 8.73 -4.39
C PHE A 82 19.16 9.18 -5.64
N LYS A 83 18.58 10.07 -6.48
CA LYS A 83 19.18 10.55 -7.73
C LYS A 83 19.55 9.44 -8.74
N LEU A 84 18.92 8.27 -8.64
CA LEU A 84 19.06 7.16 -9.60
C LEU A 84 18.34 7.45 -10.93
N GLN A 85 17.36 8.35 -10.89
CA GLN A 85 16.62 8.86 -12.04
C GLN A 85 16.63 10.39 -12.03
N LYS A 86 16.51 11.02 -13.21
CA LYS A 86 16.38 12.48 -13.33
C LYS A 86 15.17 12.98 -12.52
N GLY A 87 15.43 13.78 -11.50
CA GLY A 87 14.44 14.51 -10.71
C GLY A 87 14.16 15.91 -11.29
N ILE A 88 13.52 16.76 -10.49
CA ILE A 88 13.33 18.18 -10.79
C ILE A 88 14.69 18.90 -10.79
N ASP A 89 14.87 19.79 -11.77
CA ASP A 89 16.06 20.64 -11.84
C ASP A 89 15.95 21.83 -10.86
N TYR A 90 17.05 22.54 -10.64
CA TYR A 90 17.08 23.75 -9.82
C TYR A 90 16.13 24.84 -10.32
N GLN A 91 15.89 24.95 -11.62
CA GLN A 91 14.91 25.89 -12.16
C GLN A 91 13.46 25.49 -11.82
N ASP A 92 13.15 24.20 -11.83
CA ASP A 92 11.81 23.73 -11.43
C ASP A 92 11.61 23.88 -9.93
N ALA A 93 12.65 23.56 -9.15
CA ALA A 93 12.66 23.80 -7.72
C ALA A 93 12.48 25.28 -7.38
N SER A 94 13.11 26.21 -8.12
CA SER A 94 12.95 27.65 -7.87
C SER A 94 11.54 28.13 -8.15
N ARG A 95 10.88 27.65 -9.22
CA ARG A 95 9.47 27.94 -9.50
C ARG A 95 8.55 27.43 -8.39
N LEU A 96 8.75 26.21 -7.91
CA LEU A 96 7.96 25.63 -6.82
C LEU A 96 8.17 26.38 -5.50
N ILE A 97 9.41 26.80 -5.19
CA ILE A 97 9.72 27.62 -4.02
C ILE A 97 9.08 29.01 -4.16
N GLY A 98 9.15 29.62 -5.34
CA GLY A 98 8.60 30.93 -5.65
C GLY A 98 7.07 31.02 -5.54
N GLN A 99 6.36 29.92 -5.83
CA GLN A 99 4.92 29.82 -5.56
C GLN A 99 4.56 29.95 -4.08
N HIS A 100 5.46 29.51 -3.19
CA HIS A 100 5.27 29.63 -1.74
C HIS A 100 5.83 30.93 -1.17
N PHE A 101 6.91 31.44 -1.77
CA PHE A 101 7.60 32.67 -1.38
C PHE A 101 7.66 33.64 -2.58
N PRO A 102 6.62 34.46 -2.82
CA PRO A 102 6.58 35.37 -3.96
C PRO A 102 7.76 36.35 -4.00
N GLU A 103 8.27 36.72 -2.82
CA GLU A 103 9.39 37.66 -2.63
C GLU A 103 10.72 37.18 -3.26
N VAL A 104 10.89 35.87 -3.48
CA VAL A 104 12.11 35.28 -4.06
C VAL A 104 11.93 34.66 -5.44
N ASN A 105 10.69 34.55 -5.94
CA ASN A 105 10.37 33.80 -7.16
C ASN A 105 11.26 34.22 -8.35
N ASP A 106 11.16 35.48 -8.75
CA ASP A 106 11.89 36.00 -9.91
C ASP A 106 13.39 36.09 -9.62
N LYS A 107 13.78 36.45 -8.39
CA LYS A 107 15.20 36.59 -8.01
C LYS A 107 15.95 35.26 -8.10
N LEU A 108 15.36 34.18 -7.58
CA LEU A 108 15.96 32.86 -7.55
C LEU A 108 16.09 32.27 -8.95
N LEU A 109 15.04 32.39 -9.78
CA LEU A 109 15.07 31.94 -11.17
C LEU A 109 16.14 32.70 -11.98
N ASN A 110 16.19 34.03 -11.85
CA ASN A 110 17.18 34.86 -12.55
C ASN A 110 18.61 34.49 -12.16
N VAL A 111 18.89 34.28 -10.87
CA VAL A 111 20.24 33.87 -10.40
C VAL A 111 20.66 32.52 -10.99
N LEU A 112 19.73 31.56 -11.07
CA LEU A 112 20.00 30.24 -11.66
C LEU A 112 20.23 30.31 -13.18
N GLN A 113 19.42 31.11 -13.90
CA GLN A 113 19.59 31.33 -15.34
C GLN A 113 20.90 32.04 -15.68
N LEU A 114 21.27 33.08 -14.90
CA LEU A 114 22.53 33.80 -15.06
C LEU A 114 23.74 32.87 -14.85
N LYS A 115 23.66 31.93 -13.89
CA LYS A 115 24.75 30.97 -13.69
C LYS A 115 24.84 29.91 -14.78
N GLN A 116 23.72 29.55 -15.40
CA GLN A 116 23.70 28.57 -16.50
C GLN A 116 24.26 29.14 -17.80
N ASN A 117 24.06 30.44 -18.04
CA ASN A 117 24.54 31.16 -19.22
C ASN A 117 25.87 31.91 -18.98
N SER A 118 26.54 31.69 -17.85
CA SER A 118 27.69 32.51 -17.47
C SER A 118 28.90 32.24 -18.36
N SER A 119 29.28 33.22 -19.18
CA SER A 119 30.67 33.52 -19.50
C SER A 119 31.33 34.16 -18.27
N ASP A 120 32.60 33.86 -18.00
CA ASP A 120 33.33 34.16 -16.74
C ASP A 120 33.61 35.67 -16.46
N SER A 121 32.61 36.54 -16.63
CA SER A 121 32.71 37.96 -16.26
C SER A 121 32.64 38.13 -14.74
N GLU A 122 33.65 38.81 -14.18
CA GLU A 122 33.71 39.13 -12.74
C GLU A 122 32.48 39.93 -12.26
N LEU A 123 31.93 40.80 -13.12
CA LEU A 123 30.73 41.58 -12.80
C LEU A 123 29.48 40.70 -12.68
N LEU A 124 29.35 39.68 -13.54
CA LEU A 124 28.25 38.71 -13.44
C LEU A 124 28.38 37.88 -12.15
N LEU A 125 29.59 37.44 -11.81
CA LEU A 125 29.84 36.68 -10.57
C LEU A 125 29.53 37.52 -9.33
N ALA A 126 29.90 38.81 -9.33
CA ALA A 126 29.57 39.73 -8.24
C ALA A 126 28.04 39.95 -8.12
N SER A 127 27.33 40.11 -9.24
CA SER A 127 25.87 40.24 -9.26
C SER A 127 25.17 38.98 -8.73
N ILE A 128 25.64 37.79 -9.12
CA ILE A 128 25.15 36.50 -8.61
C ILE A 128 25.36 36.42 -7.10
N GLU A 129 26.54 36.79 -6.59
CA GLU A 129 26.84 36.70 -5.15
C GLU A 129 26.00 37.70 -4.34
N GLN A 130 25.83 38.93 -4.82
CA GLN A 130 24.99 39.95 -4.19
C GLN A 130 23.53 39.48 -4.10
N LYS A 131 22.95 39.05 -5.23
CA LYS A 131 21.57 38.55 -5.27
C LYS A 131 21.39 37.28 -4.46
N SER A 132 22.40 36.39 -4.39
CA SER A 132 22.36 35.19 -3.54
C SER A 132 22.38 35.53 -2.05
N SER A 133 23.02 36.63 -1.65
CA SER A 133 23.05 37.10 -0.26
C SER A 133 21.64 37.50 0.22
N GLU A 134 20.87 38.21 -0.62
CA GLU A 134 19.49 38.59 -0.32
C GLU A 134 18.56 37.39 -0.10
N LEU A 135 18.87 36.24 -0.72
CA LEU A 135 18.07 35.01 -0.64
C LEU A 135 18.44 34.13 0.56
N GLN A 136 19.53 34.43 1.28
CA GLN A 136 20.00 33.62 2.40
C GLN A 136 19.03 33.52 3.59
N PRO A 137 18.25 34.54 3.97
CA PRO A 137 17.34 34.41 5.11
C PRO A 137 16.17 33.43 4.84
N VAL A 138 15.84 33.18 3.57
CA VAL A 138 14.62 32.45 3.21
C VAL A 138 14.77 30.93 3.46
N PRO A 139 13.85 30.31 4.22
CA PRO A 139 13.89 28.89 4.53
C PRO A 139 13.15 28.05 3.50
N PHE A 140 13.81 27.72 2.37
CA PHE A 140 13.19 26.92 1.27
C PHE A 140 12.54 25.61 1.75
N LYS A 141 13.08 24.98 2.80
CA LYS A 141 12.51 23.78 3.43
C LYS A 141 11.04 23.91 3.86
N LEU A 142 10.57 25.12 4.17
CA LEU A 142 9.20 25.36 4.64
C LEU A 142 8.17 25.34 3.51
N ALA A 143 8.60 25.50 2.25
CA ALA A 143 7.72 25.38 1.09
C ALA A 143 7.13 23.96 0.94
N VAL A 144 7.71 22.95 1.59
CA VAL A 144 7.18 21.57 1.60
C VAL A 144 6.45 21.28 2.92
N ASN A 145 5.13 21.11 2.83
CA ASN A 145 4.26 20.83 3.97
C ASN A 145 3.81 19.35 4.04
N PHE A 146 4.38 18.60 4.98
CA PHE A 146 4.00 17.20 5.23
C PHE A 146 2.57 17.02 5.75
N LYS A 147 1.97 18.03 6.39
CA LYS A 147 0.58 17.95 6.89
C LYS A 147 -0.42 17.74 5.76
N GLN A 148 -0.11 18.19 4.55
CA GLN A 148 -0.97 17.97 3.40
C GLN A 148 -0.99 16.49 2.98
N SER A 149 0.13 15.79 3.11
CA SER A 149 0.23 14.35 2.86
C SER A 149 -0.44 13.52 3.95
N LEU A 150 -0.41 13.98 5.21
CA LEU A 150 -1.13 13.34 6.30
C LEU A 150 -2.66 13.39 6.12
N LYS A 151 -3.21 14.32 5.32
CA LYS A 151 -4.65 14.30 4.99
C LYS A 151 -5.09 13.03 4.29
N TYR A 152 -4.17 12.29 3.67
CA TYR A 152 -4.48 11.01 3.00
C TYR A 152 -4.61 9.84 3.98
N LEU A 153 -4.20 9.97 5.25
CA LEU A 153 -4.43 8.93 6.28
C LEU A 153 -5.91 8.56 6.40
N LYS A 154 -6.81 9.52 6.14
CA LYS A 154 -8.27 9.27 6.17
C LYS A 154 -8.69 8.15 5.20
N TYR A 155 -7.99 7.98 4.09
CA TYR A 155 -8.26 6.89 3.14
C TYR A 155 -7.70 5.57 3.65
N ALA A 156 -6.52 5.59 4.28
CA ALA A 156 -5.93 4.41 4.91
C ALA A 156 -6.75 3.91 6.12
N ALA A 157 -7.55 4.78 6.74
CA ALA A 157 -8.44 4.39 7.83
C ALA A 157 -9.53 3.40 7.37
N ILE A 158 -10.00 3.47 6.12
CA ILE A 158 -11.08 2.61 5.62
C ILE A 158 -10.74 1.12 5.75
N PRO A 159 -9.67 0.59 5.14
CA PRO A 159 -9.36 -0.83 5.26
C PRO A 159 -9.01 -1.26 6.69
N VAL A 160 -8.43 -0.37 7.50
CA VAL A 160 -8.15 -0.63 8.92
C VAL A 160 -9.44 -0.79 9.72
N VAL A 161 -10.45 0.07 9.48
CA VAL A 161 -11.76 -0.05 10.13
C VAL A 161 -12.45 -1.35 9.73
N VAL A 162 -12.37 -1.76 8.46
CA VAL A 162 -12.91 -3.05 8.02
C VAL A 162 -12.26 -4.20 8.79
N LEU A 163 -10.93 -4.22 8.89
CA LEU A 163 -10.21 -5.25 9.67
C LEU A 163 -10.54 -5.23 11.17
N LEU A 164 -10.71 -4.04 11.76
CA LEU A 164 -11.11 -3.93 13.16
C LEU A 164 -12.54 -4.43 13.39
N LEU A 165 -13.47 -4.12 12.49
CA LEU A 165 -14.85 -4.60 12.59
C LEU A 165 -14.92 -6.12 12.45
N THR A 166 -14.17 -6.72 11.53
CA THR A 166 -14.14 -8.20 11.38
C THR A 166 -13.53 -8.89 12.60
N TYR A 167 -12.52 -8.27 13.22
CA TYR A 167 -11.92 -8.76 14.46
C TYR A 167 -12.90 -8.67 15.65
N ILE A 168 -13.53 -7.52 15.87
CA ILE A 168 -14.43 -7.27 17.01
C ILE A 168 -15.71 -8.11 16.91
N THR A 169 -16.22 -8.34 15.70
CA THR A 169 -17.45 -9.14 15.49
C THR A 169 -17.24 -10.65 15.65
N GLY A 170 -16.01 -11.12 15.88
CA GLY A 170 -15.70 -12.54 16.03
C GLY A 170 -15.78 -13.33 14.72
N HIS A 171 -16.00 -12.65 13.58
CA HIS A 171 -16.07 -13.26 12.26
C HIS A 171 -14.70 -13.37 11.58
N PHE A 172 -13.59 -13.30 12.32
CA PHE A 172 -12.24 -13.33 11.72
C PHE A 172 -11.95 -14.61 10.90
N ASN A 173 -12.67 -15.70 11.14
CA ASN A 173 -12.51 -16.96 10.42
C ASN A 173 -12.66 -16.79 8.89
N TRP A 174 -13.65 -16.02 8.41
CA TRP A 174 -13.80 -15.83 6.95
C TRP A 174 -12.58 -15.17 6.31
N PHE A 175 -11.95 -14.24 7.03
CA PHE A 175 -10.76 -13.55 6.57
C PHE A 175 -9.55 -14.50 6.56
N SER A 176 -9.33 -15.24 7.65
CA SER A 176 -8.24 -16.21 7.76
C SER A 176 -8.37 -17.33 6.72
N ASP A 177 -9.55 -17.91 6.59
CA ASP A 177 -9.82 -19.01 5.67
C ASP A 177 -9.69 -18.54 4.21
N SER A 178 -10.24 -17.38 3.86
CA SER A 178 -10.05 -16.81 2.52
C SER A 178 -8.59 -16.50 2.22
N TYR A 179 -7.86 -15.94 3.19
CA TYR A 179 -6.43 -15.66 3.01
C TYR A 179 -5.65 -16.94 2.71
N GLU A 180 -5.88 -18.00 3.50
CA GLU A 180 -5.22 -19.28 3.30
C GLU A 180 -5.54 -19.86 1.91
N ARG A 181 -6.81 -19.82 1.48
CA ARG A 181 -7.24 -20.31 0.16
C ARG A 181 -6.63 -19.52 -1.00
N VAL A 182 -6.54 -18.20 -0.89
CA VAL A 182 -5.95 -17.34 -1.95
C VAL A 182 -4.45 -17.56 -2.06
N VAL A 183 -3.73 -17.68 -0.94
CA VAL A 183 -2.29 -17.93 -0.94
C VAL A 183 -1.98 -19.35 -1.43
N ASN A 184 -2.74 -20.34 -0.96
CA ASN A 184 -2.64 -21.72 -1.39
C ASN A 184 -3.53 -22.00 -2.62
N TYR A 185 -3.41 -21.15 -3.64
CA TYR A 185 -4.26 -21.21 -4.84
C TYR A 185 -4.20 -22.55 -5.60
N LYS A 186 -3.15 -23.36 -5.39
CA LYS A 186 -2.99 -24.69 -6.00
C LYS A 186 -3.74 -25.80 -5.25
N THR A 187 -4.13 -25.58 -4.01
CA THR A 187 -4.81 -26.58 -3.18
C THR A 187 -6.30 -26.56 -3.51
N ALA A 188 -6.88 -27.75 -3.73
CA ALA A 188 -8.33 -27.89 -3.82
C ALA A 188 -8.92 -27.71 -2.41
N TYR A 189 -9.70 -26.65 -2.24
CA TYR A 189 -10.46 -26.42 -1.01
C TYR A 189 -11.92 -26.64 -1.34
N GLU A 190 -12.58 -27.48 -0.55
CA GLU A 190 -14.01 -27.77 -0.64
C GLU A 190 -14.79 -26.96 0.41
N PRO A 191 -16.04 -26.58 0.12
CA PRO A 191 -16.92 -25.97 1.10
C PRO A 191 -17.08 -26.89 2.33
N PRO A 192 -17.20 -26.32 3.55
CA PRO A 192 -17.44 -27.12 4.74
C PRO A 192 -18.71 -27.96 4.53
N ALA A 193 -18.64 -29.22 4.97
CA ALA A 193 -19.75 -30.14 4.83
C ALA A 193 -21.02 -29.55 5.45
N PRO A 194 -22.18 -29.60 4.77
CA PRO A 194 -23.41 -28.97 5.26
C PRO A 194 -24.06 -29.74 6.43
N PHE A 195 -23.45 -30.84 6.88
CA PHE A 195 -23.93 -31.65 8.00
C PHE A 195 -22.81 -32.45 8.66
N HIS A 196 -23.06 -32.85 9.91
CA HIS A 196 -22.25 -33.76 10.69
C HIS A 196 -23.11 -34.90 11.27
N PHE A 197 -22.51 -36.08 11.39
CA PHE A 197 -23.13 -37.23 12.04
C PHE A 197 -22.64 -37.33 13.50
N PHE A 198 -23.57 -37.54 14.42
CA PHE A 198 -23.31 -37.76 15.84
C PHE A 198 -23.85 -39.14 16.24
N VAL A 199 -23.00 -40.00 16.76
CA VAL A 199 -23.44 -41.26 17.36
C VAL A 199 -24.05 -40.96 18.73
N THR A 200 -25.27 -41.42 18.95
CA THR A 200 -26.03 -41.17 20.19
C THR A 200 -26.05 -42.36 21.14
N ASN A 201 -25.54 -43.52 20.71
CA ASN A 201 -25.34 -44.67 21.59
C ASN A 201 -24.35 -44.32 22.72
N THR A 202 -24.69 -44.68 23.96
CA THR A 202 -23.81 -44.46 25.12
C THR A 202 -22.56 -45.34 25.07
N ASP A 203 -22.70 -46.58 24.61
CA ASP A 203 -21.62 -47.54 24.46
C ASP A 203 -21.71 -48.26 23.11
N LEU A 204 -20.56 -48.42 22.45
CA LEU A 204 -20.41 -49.18 21.21
C LEU A 204 -20.09 -50.64 21.50
N LYS A 205 -20.93 -51.29 22.32
CA LYS A 205 -20.79 -52.71 22.68
C LYS A 205 -21.97 -53.50 22.15
N ALA A 206 -21.68 -54.55 21.41
CA ALA A 206 -22.67 -55.48 20.88
C ALA A 206 -22.35 -56.90 21.34
N ILE A 207 -23.37 -57.75 21.41
CA ILE A 207 -23.19 -59.19 21.61
C ILE A 207 -22.93 -59.80 20.24
N GLU A 208 -21.95 -60.69 20.17
CA GLU A 208 -21.62 -61.40 18.94
C GLU A 208 -22.85 -62.11 18.35
N ASN A 209 -23.01 -62.04 17.02
CA ASN A 209 -24.14 -62.58 16.27
C ASN A 209 -25.52 -62.05 16.69
N LYS A 210 -25.60 -60.85 17.29
CA LYS A 210 -26.87 -60.13 17.51
C LYS A 210 -26.91 -58.82 16.77
N ASP A 211 -28.11 -58.44 16.35
CA ASP A 211 -28.38 -57.15 15.72
C ASP A 211 -28.02 -56.01 16.70
N TYR A 212 -27.30 -55.02 16.17
CA TYR A 212 -26.94 -53.81 16.90
C TYR A 212 -27.50 -52.59 16.18
N THR A 213 -28.37 -51.84 16.87
CA THR A 213 -28.94 -50.61 16.33
C THR A 213 -28.03 -49.42 16.65
N LEU A 214 -27.34 -48.92 15.64
CA LEU A 214 -26.58 -47.68 15.73
C LEU A 214 -27.51 -46.48 15.49
N LEU A 215 -27.67 -45.64 16.52
CA LEU A 215 -28.47 -44.43 16.47
C LEU A 215 -27.59 -43.23 16.11
N ILE A 216 -27.78 -42.70 14.92
CA ILE A 216 -27.03 -41.56 14.40
C ILE A 216 -27.96 -40.35 14.30
N LYS A 217 -27.50 -39.21 14.80
CA LYS A 217 -28.16 -37.92 14.64
C LYS A 217 -27.37 -37.06 13.65
N THR A 218 -28.04 -36.60 12.62
CA THR A 218 -27.48 -35.59 11.71
C THR A 218 -27.77 -34.19 12.26
N ALA A 219 -26.74 -33.34 12.34
CA ALA A 219 -26.92 -31.91 12.61
C ALA A 219 -26.27 -31.09 11.49
N GLY A 220 -26.98 -30.09 10.97
CA GLY A 220 -26.52 -29.32 9.82
C GLY A 220 -27.66 -28.58 9.12
N THR A 221 -27.32 -27.93 8.01
CA THR A 221 -28.26 -27.22 7.14
C THR A 221 -28.85 -28.11 6.04
N ALA A 222 -28.30 -29.30 5.81
CA ALA A 222 -28.81 -30.29 4.87
C ALA A 222 -28.91 -31.69 5.51
N ILE A 223 -29.84 -32.51 5.04
CA ILE A 223 -29.96 -33.92 5.44
C ILE A 223 -29.38 -34.78 4.30
N PRO A 224 -28.42 -35.68 4.56
CA PRO A 224 -27.87 -36.55 3.54
C PRO A 224 -28.91 -37.56 3.05
N GLU A 225 -28.98 -37.78 1.74
CA GLU A 225 -29.87 -38.78 1.13
C GLU A 225 -29.44 -40.21 1.44
N ASN A 226 -28.13 -40.44 1.56
CA ASN A 226 -27.54 -41.75 1.82
C ASN A 226 -26.50 -41.66 2.94
N ALA A 227 -26.43 -42.69 3.79
CA ALA A 227 -25.40 -42.83 4.82
C ALA A 227 -24.78 -44.23 4.70
N GLN A 228 -23.45 -44.31 4.82
CA GLN A 228 -22.71 -45.57 4.82
C GLN A 228 -21.81 -45.62 6.06
N ILE A 229 -21.70 -46.81 6.65
CA ILE A 229 -20.84 -47.07 7.81
C ILE A 229 -19.73 -47.99 7.32
N HIS A 230 -18.48 -47.56 7.49
CA HIS A 230 -17.30 -48.42 7.33
C HIS A 230 -16.79 -48.77 8.72
N TYR A 231 -16.65 -50.06 9.01
CA TYR A 231 -16.02 -50.57 10.21
C TYR A 231 -14.88 -51.50 9.80
N ASN A 232 -13.78 -51.48 10.58
CA ASN A 232 -12.62 -52.35 10.38
C ASN A 232 -12.75 -53.64 11.18
#